data_AF-A0A948FF73-F1
#
_entry.id   AF-A0A948FF73-F1
#
_cell.length_a   1.000
_cell.length_b   1.000
_cell.length_c   1.000
_cell.angle_alpha   90.00
_cell.angle_beta   90.00
_cell.angle_gamma   90.00
#
_symmetry.space_group_name_H-M   'P 1'
#
loop_
_entity.id
_entity.type
_entity.pdbx_description
1 polymer ?
#
loop_
_entity_poly.entity_id
_entity_poly.type
_entity_poly.pdbx_seq_one_letter_code
_entity_poly.pdbx_strand_id
1 'polypeptide(L)'
;MMTITESKAHAVLIAAFLWLAIGTQFAQAQTSRNEVLDEVVIVDRSECAVIRVKFNLPVKYKNHFPETAGKELRVYLAPVAVTAEERQQVVRSEYFSPPDSDIVEIAEIIYEGRDVVEPYLTLLFAHPMKFSVKQGDDFRSVIISVYLPEAKNGCMP
;
A
#
# COMPACT_ATOMS: atom_id res chain seq x y z
N MET A 1 76.87 8.93 2.07
CA MET A 1 76.25 7.58 2.24
C MET A 1 75.47 7.70 3.55
N MET A 2 74.15 7.89 3.58
CA MET A 2 73.09 7.05 3.03
C MET A 2 71.80 7.90 2.97
N THR A 3 71.06 7.80 1.87
CA THR A 3 69.89 8.62 1.51
C THR A 3 68.57 8.01 2.00
N ILE A 4 67.81 8.81 2.75
CA ILE A 4 66.35 9.01 2.76
C ILE A 4 65.54 7.94 1.99
N THR A 5 64.81 7.06 2.67
CA THR A 5 63.76 6.24 2.03
C THR A 5 62.65 5.73 2.97
N GLU A 6 62.01 6.55 3.82
CA GLU A 6 60.88 6.06 4.65
C GLU A 6 59.70 7.04 4.78
N SER A 7 59.41 7.87 3.78
CA SER A 7 58.31 8.87 3.88
C SER A 7 57.05 8.55 3.07
N LYS A 8 57.04 7.50 2.22
CA LYS A 8 55.91 7.25 1.29
C LYS A 8 54.96 6.13 1.71
N ALA A 9 55.40 5.20 2.57
CA ALA A 9 54.61 4.02 2.92
C ALA A 9 53.41 4.35 3.84
N HIS A 10 53.56 5.32 4.75
CA HIS A 10 52.52 5.63 5.72
C HIS A 10 51.37 6.48 5.15
N ALA A 11 51.63 7.34 4.17
CA ALA A 11 50.60 8.21 3.58
C ALA A 11 49.60 7.43 2.70
N VAL A 12 50.05 6.36 2.05
CA VAL A 12 49.20 5.54 1.17
C VAL A 12 48.27 4.63 1.97
N LEU A 13 48.72 4.13 3.13
CA LEU A 13 47.92 3.26 3.99
C LEU A 13 46.79 4.00 4.72
N ILE A 14 46.98 5.28 5.05
CA ILE A 14 45.92 6.09 5.69
C ILE A 14 44.83 6.46 4.67
N ALA A 15 45.19 6.76 3.42
CA ALA A 15 44.23 7.07 2.37
C ALA A 15 43.35 5.87 1.98
N ALA A 16 43.89 4.65 2.00
CA ALA A 16 43.15 3.42 1.72
C ALA A 16 42.13 3.06 2.82
N PHE A 17 42.41 3.39 4.08
CA PHE A 17 41.47 3.15 5.18
C PHE A 17 40.32 4.17 5.21
N LEU A 18 40.52 5.40 4.72
CA LEU A 18 39.46 6.41 4.68
C LEU A 18 38.40 6.15 3.59
N TRP A 19 38.72 5.39 2.55
CA TRP A 19 37.79 5.09 1.45
C TRP A 19 36.92 3.85 1.70
N LEU A 20 37.29 2.96 2.63
CA LEU A 20 36.49 1.76 2.94
C LEU A 20 35.36 2.00 3.97
N ALA A 21 35.31 3.18 4.60
CA ALA A 21 34.31 3.52 5.61
C ALA A 21 33.01 4.13 5.05
N ILE A 22 32.85 4.21 3.73
CA ILE A 22 31.59 4.62 3.06
C ILE A 22 30.74 3.38 2.71
N GLY A 23 31.04 2.25 3.35
CA GLY A 23 30.30 1.00 3.21
C GLY A 23 28.92 1.11 3.85
N THR A 24 27.91 1.13 3.00
CA THR A 24 26.53 0.68 3.28
C THR A 24 25.84 1.39 4.44
N GLN A 25 25.38 2.61 4.18
CA GLN A 25 24.13 3.06 4.81
C GLN A 25 23.02 2.16 4.26
N PHE A 26 22.78 1.02 4.93
CA PHE A 26 21.54 0.29 4.77
C PHE A 26 20.43 1.26 5.16
N ALA A 27 19.76 1.82 4.16
CA ALA A 27 18.50 2.51 4.34
C ALA A 27 17.53 1.50 4.93
N GLN A 28 17.46 1.47 6.27
CA GLN A 28 16.38 0.81 6.98
C GLN A 28 15.14 1.62 6.63
N ALA A 29 14.44 1.23 5.56
CA ALA A 29 13.07 1.64 5.34
C ALA A 29 12.27 1.05 6.51
N GLN A 30 12.21 1.80 7.62
CA GLN A 30 11.34 1.45 8.72
C GLN A 30 9.92 1.71 8.21
N THR A 31 9.22 0.65 7.81
CA THR A 31 7.76 0.70 7.60
C THR A 31 7.17 1.36 8.83
N SER A 32 6.58 2.54 8.63
CA SER A 32 6.06 3.29 9.75
C SER A 32 4.88 2.48 10.29
N ARG A 33 4.97 2.01 11.53
CA ARG A 33 3.94 1.19 12.19
C ARG A 33 2.67 2.02 12.52
N ASN A 34 2.46 3.10 11.76
CA ASN A 34 1.54 4.19 12.01
C ASN A 34 0.62 4.47 10.82
N GLU A 35 0.67 3.60 9.80
CA GLU A 35 -0.22 3.60 8.63
C GLU A 35 -1.47 2.77 8.92
N VAL A 36 -2.61 3.22 8.43
CA VAL A 36 -3.90 2.52 8.45
C VAL A 36 -3.91 1.41 7.40
N LEU A 37 -3.44 1.72 6.20
CA LEU A 37 -3.25 0.74 5.13
C LEU A 37 -2.01 -0.11 5.43
N ASP A 38 -2.10 -1.41 5.14
CA ASP A 38 -0.99 -2.36 5.26
C ASP A 38 -0.46 -2.74 3.87
N GLU A 39 -1.34 -3.32 3.05
CA GLU A 39 -0.96 -3.84 1.75
C GLU A 39 -2.17 -3.85 0.81
N VAL A 40 -1.93 -3.62 -0.48
CA VAL A 40 -2.90 -3.92 -1.53
C VAL A 40 -2.34 -5.05 -2.40
N VAL A 41 -3.11 -6.13 -2.54
CA VAL A 41 -2.76 -7.27 -3.39
C VAL A 41 -3.80 -7.38 -4.49
N ILE A 42 -3.36 -7.39 -5.75
CA ILE A 42 -4.21 -7.67 -6.90
C ILE A 42 -3.91 -9.07 -7.41
N VAL A 43 -4.96 -9.83 -7.63
CA VAL A 43 -4.88 -11.21 -8.07
C VAL A 43 -5.70 -11.35 -9.34
N ASP A 44 -5.00 -11.37 -10.47
CA ASP A 44 -5.61 -11.47 -11.79
C ASP A 44 -6.15 -12.87 -12.07
N ARG A 45 -7.24 -12.91 -12.84
CA ARG A 45 -7.91 -14.09 -13.39
C ARG A 45 -8.28 -13.80 -14.83
N SER A 46 -8.77 -14.80 -15.55
CA SER A 46 -9.03 -14.71 -17.00
C SER A 46 -9.96 -13.56 -17.40
N GLU A 47 -11.00 -13.25 -16.62
CA GLU A 47 -12.00 -12.21 -16.96
C GLU A 47 -12.25 -11.21 -15.81
N CYS A 48 -11.47 -11.30 -14.74
CA CYS A 48 -11.68 -10.51 -13.53
C CYS A 48 -10.41 -10.38 -12.70
N ALA A 49 -10.39 -9.45 -11.76
CA ALA A 49 -9.33 -9.30 -10.77
C ALA A 49 -9.94 -9.26 -9.37
N VAL A 50 -9.22 -9.84 -8.40
CA VAL A 50 -9.57 -9.76 -6.99
C VAL A 50 -8.55 -8.85 -6.32
N ILE A 51 -9.01 -7.70 -5.84
CA ILE A 51 -8.22 -6.75 -5.09
C ILE A 51 -8.48 -6.98 -3.61
N ARG A 52 -7.44 -7.30 -2.85
CA ARG A 52 -7.48 -7.39 -1.40
C ARG A 52 -6.74 -6.21 -0.80
N VAL A 53 -7.47 -5.35 -0.11
CA VAL A 53 -6.91 -4.22 0.63
C VAL A 53 -6.82 -4.62 2.09
N LYS A 54 -5.62 -4.65 2.66
CA LYS A 54 -5.33 -5.00 4.04
C LYS A 54 -5.10 -3.76 4.88
N PHE A 55 -5.48 -3.85 6.15
CA PHE A 55 -5.40 -2.78 7.13
C PHE A 55 -4.61 -3.21 8.36
N ASN A 56 -3.78 -2.29 8.86
CA ASN A 56 -3.00 -2.47 10.09
C ASN A 56 -3.86 -2.39 11.36
N LEU A 57 -5.10 -1.93 11.24
CA LEU A 57 -6.10 -1.90 12.31
C LEU A 57 -7.37 -2.68 11.92
N PRO A 58 -8.13 -3.23 12.87
CA PRO A 58 -9.38 -3.90 12.58
C PRO A 58 -10.42 -2.94 12.00
N VAL A 59 -11.00 -3.28 10.86
CA VAL A 59 -12.04 -2.50 10.18
C VAL A 59 -13.21 -3.38 9.78
N LYS A 60 -14.40 -2.78 9.78
CA LYS A 60 -15.64 -3.39 9.31
C LYS A 60 -16.13 -2.64 8.08
N TYR A 61 -16.27 -3.36 6.97
CA TYR A 61 -16.98 -2.90 5.79
C TYR A 61 -18.45 -2.59 6.14
N LYS A 62 -18.92 -1.39 5.77
CA LYS A 62 -20.30 -0.98 5.96
C LYS A 62 -21.10 -1.03 4.66
N ASN A 63 -20.70 -0.23 3.69
CA ASN A 63 -21.32 -0.12 2.37
C ASN A 63 -20.31 0.52 1.39
N HIS A 64 -20.72 0.70 0.14
CA HIS A 64 -19.93 1.38 -0.85
C HIS A 64 -20.80 2.14 -1.85
N PHE A 65 -20.19 3.05 -2.60
CA PHE A 65 -20.82 3.79 -3.69
C PHE A 65 -19.85 3.97 -4.86
N PRO A 66 -20.31 3.90 -6.12
CA PRO A 66 -21.62 3.43 -6.55
C PRO A 66 -21.81 1.93 -6.27
N GLU A 67 -23.02 1.39 -6.41
CA GLU A 67 -23.33 0.02 -5.92
C GLU A 67 -22.72 -1.12 -6.75
N THR A 68 -22.45 -0.91 -8.04
CA THR A 68 -22.07 -2.04 -8.93
C THR A 68 -21.08 -1.68 -10.03
N ALA A 69 -21.00 -0.41 -10.45
CA ALA A 69 -20.09 0.01 -11.49
C ALA A 69 -19.79 1.51 -11.44
N GLY A 70 -18.57 1.89 -11.81
CA GLY A 70 -18.15 3.29 -11.83
C GLY A 70 -16.67 3.42 -12.12
N LYS A 71 -16.23 4.66 -12.40
CA LYS A 71 -14.81 5.00 -12.48
C LYS A 71 -14.18 5.16 -11.09
N GLU A 72 -14.98 5.55 -10.12
CA GLU A 72 -14.57 5.73 -8.73
C GLU A 72 -15.39 4.79 -7.86
N LEU A 73 -14.75 4.10 -6.93
CA LEU A 73 -15.36 3.27 -5.92
C LEU A 73 -14.98 3.80 -4.54
N ARG A 74 -15.97 4.25 -3.76
CA ARG A 74 -15.80 4.61 -2.34
C ARG A 74 -16.35 3.51 -1.46
N VAL A 75 -15.52 2.95 -0.60
CA VAL A 75 -15.87 1.92 0.38
C VAL A 75 -15.84 2.52 1.77
N TYR A 76 -16.99 2.60 2.43
CA TYR A 76 -17.09 3.14 3.79
C TYR A 76 -16.79 2.08 4.84
N LEU A 77 -16.01 2.47 5.84
CA LEU A 77 -15.42 1.60 6.84
C LEU A 77 -15.79 2.06 8.24
N ALA A 78 -15.91 1.11 9.18
CA ALA A 78 -15.98 1.37 10.60
C ALA A 78 -14.77 0.73 11.30
N PRO A 79 -13.89 1.50 11.94
CA PRO A 79 -12.85 0.95 12.80
C PRO A 79 -13.48 0.12 13.94
N VAL A 80 -12.90 -1.04 14.23
CA VAL A 80 -13.39 -1.94 15.30
C VAL A 80 -12.41 -1.90 16.47
N ALA A 81 -12.92 -1.56 17.66
CA ALA A 81 -12.20 -1.60 18.93
C ALA A 81 -10.88 -0.80 18.95
N VAL A 82 -10.92 0.47 18.56
CA VAL A 82 -9.75 1.36 18.52
C VAL A 82 -9.33 1.85 19.90
N THR A 83 -8.05 1.64 20.23
CA THR A 83 -7.35 2.23 21.39
C THR A 83 -7.21 3.75 21.25
N ALA A 84 -6.75 4.44 22.30
CA ALA A 84 -6.56 5.88 22.25
C ALA A 84 -5.46 6.28 21.25
N GLU A 85 -4.42 5.45 21.12
CA GLU A 85 -3.32 5.61 20.18
C GLU A 85 -3.81 5.41 18.72
N GLU A 86 -4.57 4.35 18.46
CA GLU A 86 -5.10 4.05 17.11
C GLU A 86 -6.10 5.09 16.60
N ARG A 87 -6.79 5.82 17.49
CA ARG A 87 -7.67 6.94 17.07
C ARG A 87 -6.91 7.99 16.27
N GLN A 88 -5.65 8.25 16.62
CA GLN A 88 -4.83 9.21 15.89
C GLN A 88 -4.43 8.69 14.49
N GLN A 89 -4.40 7.37 14.30
CA GLN A 89 -4.13 6.74 13.01
C GLN A 89 -5.36 6.80 12.10
N VAL A 90 -6.53 6.42 12.65
CA VAL A 90 -7.79 6.37 11.90
C VAL A 90 -8.15 7.71 11.26
N VAL A 91 -7.83 8.85 11.88
CA VAL A 91 -8.20 10.19 11.40
C VAL A 91 -7.21 10.79 10.39
N ARG A 92 -6.39 9.95 9.75
CA ARG A 92 -5.41 10.38 8.74
C ARG A 92 -5.92 10.11 7.34
N SER A 93 -5.28 10.76 6.37
CA SER A 93 -5.42 10.42 4.96
C SER A 93 -4.12 9.76 4.50
N GLU A 94 -4.24 8.70 3.71
CA GLU A 94 -3.12 7.90 3.22
C GLU A 94 -3.27 7.61 1.74
N TYR A 95 -2.18 7.75 1.01
CA TYR A 95 -2.09 7.40 -0.39
C TYR A 95 -1.33 6.09 -0.54
N PHE A 96 -1.82 5.20 -1.39
CA PHE A 96 -1.17 3.94 -1.71
C PHE A 96 -0.94 3.84 -3.21
N SER A 97 0.30 3.54 -3.60
CA SER A 97 0.65 3.30 -5.00
C SER A 97 -0.02 2.00 -5.48
N PRO A 98 -0.90 2.04 -6.49
CA PRO A 98 -1.59 0.84 -6.94
C PRO A 98 -0.59 -0.20 -7.47
N PRO A 99 -0.74 -1.48 -7.13
CA PRO A 99 0.00 -2.56 -7.78
C PRO A 99 -0.34 -2.66 -9.26
N ASP A 100 0.59 -3.14 -10.07
CA ASP A 100 0.34 -3.44 -11.48
C ASP A 100 -0.64 -4.62 -11.63
N SER A 101 -1.45 -4.59 -12.70
CA SER A 101 -2.39 -5.65 -13.06
C SER A 101 -2.65 -5.62 -14.57
N ASP A 102 -2.81 -6.81 -15.16
CA ASP A 102 -3.15 -6.96 -16.58
C ASP A 102 -4.65 -6.78 -16.84
N ILE A 103 -5.48 -6.82 -15.78
CA ILE A 103 -6.94 -6.83 -15.87
C ILE A 103 -7.56 -5.52 -15.38
N VAL A 104 -7.00 -4.91 -14.33
CA VAL A 104 -7.54 -3.69 -13.74
C VAL A 104 -6.47 -2.60 -13.66
N GLU A 105 -6.73 -1.49 -14.35
CA GLU A 105 -5.88 -0.31 -14.25
C GLU A 105 -6.44 0.64 -13.19
N ILE A 106 -5.73 0.75 -12.06
CA ILE A 106 -6.08 1.63 -10.94
C ILE A 106 -5.15 2.84 -11.00
N ALA A 107 -5.73 4.03 -11.06
CA ALA A 107 -5.00 5.28 -11.04
C ALA A 107 -4.57 5.67 -9.61
N GLU A 108 -5.47 5.50 -8.64
CA GLU A 108 -5.24 5.93 -7.26
C GLU A 108 -5.94 5.01 -6.25
N ILE A 109 -5.29 4.82 -5.10
CA ILE A 109 -5.88 4.21 -3.91
C ILE A 109 -5.64 5.16 -2.75
N ILE A 110 -6.73 5.61 -2.11
CA ILE A 110 -6.67 6.63 -1.06
C ILE A 110 -7.54 6.20 0.10
N TYR A 111 -6.99 6.17 1.31
CA TYR A 111 -7.77 6.12 2.53
C TYR A 111 -7.99 7.54 3.04
N GLU A 112 -9.25 7.89 3.32
CA GLU A 112 -9.65 9.18 3.86
C GLU A 112 -10.31 8.99 5.22
N GLY A 113 -9.61 9.36 6.28
CA GLY A 113 -10.15 9.43 7.64
C GLY A 113 -10.07 10.83 8.26
N ARG A 114 -9.39 11.77 7.61
CA ARG A 114 -9.28 13.16 8.07
C ARG A 114 -10.52 13.96 7.71
N ASP A 115 -11.01 14.77 8.65
CA ASP A 115 -12.13 15.71 8.47
C ASP A 115 -13.43 15.07 7.96
N VAL A 116 -13.57 13.75 8.12
CA VAL A 116 -14.76 12.98 7.73
C VAL A 116 -15.37 12.32 8.96
N VAL A 117 -16.69 12.18 8.95
CA VAL A 117 -17.42 11.50 10.03
C VAL A 117 -17.19 10.00 9.99
N GLU A 118 -17.09 9.45 8.77
CA GLU A 118 -16.90 8.04 8.51
C GLU A 118 -15.73 7.86 7.53
N PRO A 119 -14.70 7.09 7.92
CA PRO A 119 -13.58 6.88 7.03
C PRO A 119 -13.98 6.03 5.83
N TYR A 120 -13.35 6.28 4.69
CA TYR A 120 -13.58 5.52 3.49
C TYR A 120 -12.30 5.30 2.69
N LEU A 121 -12.32 4.24 1.91
CA LEU A 121 -11.30 3.92 0.91
C LEU A 121 -11.82 4.29 -0.47
N THR A 122 -11.06 5.05 -1.23
CA THR A 122 -11.32 5.37 -2.63
C THR A 122 -10.39 4.56 -3.52
N LEU A 123 -10.96 3.85 -4.49
CA LEU A 123 -10.26 3.31 -5.65
C LEU A 123 -10.70 4.09 -6.88
N LEU A 124 -9.76 4.77 -7.54
CA LEU A 124 -9.99 5.42 -8.83
C LEU A 124 -9.47 4.51 -9.94
N PHE A 125 -10.36 3.99 -10.76
CA PHE A 125 -10.01 3.21 -11.94
C PHE A 125 -9.70 4.15 -13.12
N ALA A 126 -8.84 3.71 -14.04
CA ALA A 126 -8.55 4.49 -15.25
C ALA A 126 -9.80 4.65 -16.14
N HIS A 127 -10.65 3.62 -16.15
CA HIS A 127 -11.91 3.53 -16.91
C HIS A 127 -13.04 3.01 -16.02
N PRO A 128 -14.33 3.22 -16.35
CA PRO A 128 -15.42 2.66 -15.58
C PRO A 128 -15.37 1.13 -15.53
N MET A 129 -15.36 0.56 -14.32
CA MET A 129 -15.33 -0.89 -14.09
C MET A 129 -16.59 -1.35 -13.38
N LYS A 130 -16.99 -2.62 -13.60
CA LYS A 130 -17.96 -3.30 -12.74
C LYS A 130 -17.24 -3.89 -11.54
N PHE A 131 -17.85 -3.85 -10.37
CA PHE A 131 -17.25 -4.38 -9.16
C PHE A 131 -18.28 -4.92 -8.16
N SER A 132 -17.79 -5.69 -7.20
CA SER A 132 -18.50 -6.01 -5.96
C SER A 132 -17.55 -5.96 -4.78
N VAL A 133 -18.06 -5.59 -3.61
CA VAL A 133 -17.26 -5.38 -2.40
C VAL A 133 -17.78 -6.26 -1.26
N LYS A 134 -16.87 -6.91 -0.55
CA LYS A 134 -17.18 -7.73 0.63
C LYS A 134 -16.14 -7.54 1.73
N GLN A 135 -16.57 -7.79 2.95
CA GLN A 135 -15.69 -7.96 4.10
C GLN A 135 -14.83 -9.22 3.90
N GLY A 136 -13.52 -9.13 4.14
CA GLY A 136 -12.68 -10.31 4.29
C GLY A 136 -12.86 -10.97 5.66
N ASP A 137 -12.59 -12.26 5.77
CA ASP A 137 -12.88 -13.08 6.96
C ASP A 137 -12.00 -12.74 8.18
N ASP A 138 -11.01 -11.86 8.02
CA ASP A 138 -10.05 -11.44 9.05
C ASP A 138 -10.42 -10.14 9.78
N PHE A 139 -11.51 -9.46 9.37
CA PHE A 139 -11.86 -8.10 9.83
C PHE A 139 -10.72 -7.07 9.71
N ARG A 140 -9.76 -7.35 8.83
CA ARG A 140 -8.59 -6.53 8.54
C ARG A 140 -8.35 -6.43 7.04
N SER A 141 -9.32 -6.85 6.24
CA SER A 141 -9.29 -6.72 4.80
C SER A 141 -10.66 -6.43 4.21
N VAL A 142 -10.64 -5.74 3.07
CA VAL A 142 -11.77 -5.61 2.16
C VAL A 142 -11.40 -6.32 0.87
N ILE A 143 -12.34 -7.10 0.34
CA ILE A 143 -12.21 -7.83 -0.92
C ILE A 143 -13.07 -7.12 -1.97
N ILE A 144 -12.44 -6.67 -3.04
CA ILE A 144 -13.07 -6.00 -4.17
C ILE A 144 -12.86 -6.88 -5.39
N SER A 145 -13.95 -7.46 -5.90
CA SER A 145 -13.93 -8.19 -7.17
C SER A 145 -14.24 -7.22 -8.29
N VAL A 146 -13.35 -7.09 -9.27
CA VAL A 146 -13.49 -6.21 -10.43
C VAL A 146 -13.63 -7.07 -11.69
N TYR A 147 -14.55 -6.70 -12.57
CA TYR A 147 -14.90 -7.49 -13.75
C TYR A 147 -14.62 -6.69 -15.01
N LEU A 148 -14.01 -7.36 -16.00
CA LEU A 148 -13.98 -6.83 -17.35
C LEU A 148 -15.43 -6.67 -17.86
N PRO A 149 -15.71 -5.67 -18.72
CA PRO A 149 -17.05 -5.48 -19.28
C PRO A 149 -17.65 -6.74 -19.93
N GLU A 150 -16.80 -7.59 -20.50
CA GLU A 150 -17.15 -8.81 -21.24
C GLU A 150 -17.22 -10.09 -20.38
N ALA A 151 -16.92 -10.00 -19.08
CA ALA A 151 -16.88 -11.17 -18.19
C ALA A 151 -18.23 -11.90 -18.16
N LYS A 152 -18.21 -13.21 -18.44
CA LYS A 152 -19.42 -14.05 -18.49
C LYS A 152 -19.71 -14.77 -17.17
N ASN A 153 -18.67 -14.95 -16.35
CA ASN A 153 -18.74 -15.68 -15.10
C ASN A 153 -18.38 -14.79 -13.90
N GLY A 154 -18.80 -15.19 -12.70
CA GLY A 154 -18.41 -14.53 -11.45
C GLY A 154 -16.90 -14.66 -11.18
N CYS A 155 -16.36 -13.74 -10.38
CA CYS A 155 -14.98 -13.75 -9.92
C CYS A 155 -14.96 -14.48 -8.59
N MET A 156 -14.41 -15.68 -8.56
CA MET A 156 -14.28 -16.43 -7.32
C MET A 156 -13.04 -15.92 -6.57
N PRO A 157 -13.19 -15.47 -5.31
CA PRO A 157 -12.07 -14.97 -4.50
C PRO A 157 -11.08 -16.08 -4.13
#